data_AF-A0A383F1P8-F1
#
_entry.id   AF-A0A383F1P8-F1
#
_cell.length_a   1.000
_cell.length_b   1.000
_cell.length_c   1.000
_cell.angle_alpha   90.00
_cell.angle_beta   90.00
_cell.angle_gamma   90.00
#
_symmetry.space_group_name_H-M   'P 1'
#
loop_
_entity.id
_entity.type
_entity.pdbx_description
1 polymer ?
#
loop_
_entity_poly.entity_id
_entity_poly.type
_entity_poly.pdbx_seq_one_letter_code
_entity_poly.pdbx_strand_id
1 'polypeptide(L)'
;KITFNFGIAHGVFDKNDFYNEAPLLHEKFLYINIKKNNYQLGIGFVHEAIWAGSTLRLGNQPSTLKDFIKVFFSEDGKKMESDPHANALGNHLGISEFFFQNHKNNQILKLYYQHFFEDTSGLRFRNGIDGLWGAELKNYIPDSTILLEYLDTTHCCVDPPYVNDIYYTHYQYDSGWSYKNYTLGNPFINRLEHEMIKVFHLGISGTILSNYHYKVKVSRRINTNDSF
;
A
#
# COMPACT_ATOMS: atom_id res chain seq x y z
N LYS A 1 21.65 -5.97 17.05
CA LYS A 1 20.39 -6.58 17.56
C LYS A 1 19.46 -6.80 16.38
N ILE A 2 18.91 -8.00 16.23
CA ILE A 2 17.88 -8.31 15.23
C ILE A 2 16.54 -8.43 15.97
N THR A 3 15.47 -7.83 15.44
CA THR A 3 14.11 -7.96 15.99
C THR A 3 13.11 -8.26 14.89
N PHE A 4 12.07 -8.98 15.26
CA PHE A 4 10.97 -9.38 14.37
C PHE A 4 9.68 -8.79 14.92
N ASN A 5 8.90 -8.14 14.05
CA ASN A 5 7.52 -7.74 14.35
C ASN A 5 6.63 -8.39 13.31
N PHE A 6 5.61 -9.11 13.73
CA PHE A 6 4.67 -9.75 12.83
C PHE A 6 3.27 -9.70 13.42
N GLY A 7 2.27 -9.83 12.57
CA GLY A 7 0.88 -9.78 12.98
C GLY A 7 -0.03 -10.31 11.90
N ILE A 8 -1.23 -10.69 12.33
CA ILE A 8 -2.35 -11.06 11.48
C ILE A 8 -3.56 -10.32 12.03
N ALA A 9 -4.34 -9.71 11.15
CA ALA A 9 -5.61 -9.09 11.49
C ALA A 9 -6.71 -9.53 10.53
N HIS A 10 -7.94 -9.47 11.04
CA HIS A 10 -9.16 -9.74 10.29
C HIS A 10 -10.19 -8.68 10.59
N GLY A 11 -11.05 -8.42 9.60
CA GLY A 11 -12.13 -7.45 9.72
C GLY A 11 -13.31 -7.85 8.85
N VAL A 12 -14.41 -7.12 9.03
CA VAL A 12 -15.63 -7.28 8.25
C VAL A 12 -15.93 -5.92 7.64
N PHE A 13 -16.11 -5.87 6.32
CA PHE A 13 -16.55 -4.67 5.63
C PHE A 13 -18.06 -4.47 5.82
N ASP A 14 -18.55 -3.28 5.48
CA ASP A 14 -20.00 -3.07 5.41
C ASP A 14 -20.53 -3.53 4.05
N LYS A 15 -21.83 -3.88 4.02
CA LYS A 15 -22.57 -3.91 2.76
C LYS A 15 -22.60 -2.52 2.15
N ASN A 16 -22.65 -2.44 0.83
CA ASN A 16 -22.74 -1.17 0.10
C ASN A 16 -23.39 -1.40 -1.27
N ASP A 17 -23.34 -0.38 -2.13
CA ASP A 17 -23.92 -0.43 -3.47
C ASP A 17 -23.27 -1.48 -4.41
N PHE A 18 -22.15 -2.08 -4.01
CA PHE A 18 -21.46 -3.15 -4.75
C PHE A 18 -21.56 -4.52 -4.06
N TYR A 19 -21.85 -4.56 -2.75
CA TYR A 19 -21.81 -5.76 -1.92
C TYR A 19 -23.15 -6.02 -1.22
N ASN A 20 -23.87 -7.06 -1.65
CA ASN A 20 -25.11 -7.53 -1.03
C ASN A 20 -24.86 -8.38 0.24
N GLU A 21 -23.66 -8.95 0.39
CA GLU A 21 -23.15 -9.51 1.65
C GLU A 21 -21.74 -8.99 1.94
N ALA A 22 -21.51 -8.67 3.21
CA ALA A 22 -20.27 -8.05 3.68
C ALA A 22 -19.03 -8.90 3.35
N PRO A 23 -18.06 -8.36 2.59
CA PRO A 23 -16.76 -9.00 2.43
C PRO A 23 -15.97 -9.00 3.73
N LEU A 24 -14.93 -9.83 3.77
CA LEU A 24 -13.99 -9.97 4.87
C LEU A 24 -12.63 -9.38 4.52
N LEU A 25 -11.98 -8.81 5.52
CA LEU A 25 -10.60 -8.35 5.46
C LEU A 25 -9.66 -9.42 6.03
N HIS A 26 -8.55 -9.65 5.36
CA HIS A 26 -7.39 -10.34 5.91
C HIS A 26 -6.15 -9.45 5.75
N GLU A 27 -5.38 -9.31 6.81
CA GLU A 27 -4.06 -8.67 6.79
C GLU A 27 -3.05 -9.59 7.45
N LYS A 28 -1.83 -9.63 6.91
CA LYS A 28 -0.66 -10.18 7.58
C LYS A 28 0.57 -9.33 7.29
N PHE A 29 1.47 -9.23 8.24
CA PHE A 29 2.74 -8.55 8.03
C PHE A 29 3.91 -9.22 8.76
N LEU A 30 5.11 -8.99 8.24
CA LEU A 30 6.38 -9.36 8.84
C LEU A 30 7.40 -8.25 8.60
N TYR A 31 8.04 -7.77 9.67
CA TYR A 31 9.15 -6.84 9.63
C TYR A 31 10.36 -7.44 10.33
N ILE A 32 11.50 -7.37 9.66
CA ILE A 32 12.81 -7.73 10.18
C ILE A 32 13.63 -6.46 10.32
N ASN A 33 14.14 -6.22 11.52
CA ASN A 33 14.89 -5.01 11.84
C ASN A 33 16.28 -5.37 12.34
N ILE A 34 17.31 -4.71 11.79
CA ILE A 34 18.70 -4.86 12.19
C ILE A 34 19.17 -3.52 12.75
N LYS A 35 19.44 -3.47 14.05
CA LYS A 35 19.98 -2.28 14.73
C LYS A 35 21.44 -2.49 15.10
N LYS A 36 22.31 -1.57 14.68
CA LYS A 36 23.74 -1.54 15.01
C LYS A 36 24.23 -0.11 15.23
N ASN A 37 24.79 0.14 16.41
CA ASN A 37 25.25 1.46 16.84
C ASN A 37 24.15 2.52 16.63
N ASN A 38 24.42 3.43 15.71
CA ASN A 38 23.60 4.59 15.40
C ASN A 38 22.65 4.35 14.23
N TYR A 39 22.68 3.19 13.57
CA TYR A 39 21.79 2.91 12.45
C TYR A 39 20.87 1.72 12.67
N GLN A 40 19.74 1.77 11.96
CA GLN A 40 18.77 0.70 11.84
C GLN A 40 18.45 0.49 10.37
N LEU A 41 18.43 -0.76 9.95
CA LEU A 41 17.91 -1.21 8.67
C LEU A 41 16.65 -2.03 8.92
N GLY A 42 15.66 -1.91 8.07
CA GLY A 42 14.47 -2.74 8.15
C GLY A 42 13.96 -3.15 6.78
N ILE A 43 13.42 -4.36 6.74
CA ILE A 43 12.67 -4.90 5.60
C ILE A 43 11.32 -5.34 6.14
N GLY A 44 10.26 -4.90 5.49
CA GLY A 44 8.87 -5.19 5.81
C GLY A 44 8.16 -5.82 4.64
N PHE A 45 7.23 -6.72 4.92
CA PHE A 45 6.29 -7.25 3.96
C PHE A 45 4.90 -7.19 4.59
N VAL A 46 3.97 -6.53 3.90
CA VAL A 46 2.55 -6.44 4.28
C VAL A 46 1.75 -7.02 3.14
N HIS A 47 0.81 -7.89 3.46
CA HIS A 47 -0.13 -8.46 2.50
C HIS A 47 -1.54 -8.35 3.06
N GLU A 48 -2.43 -7.86 2.23
CA GLU A 48 -3.82 -7.60 2.55
C GLU A 48 -4.72 -8.24 1.50
N ALA A 49 -5.93 -8.61 1.91
CA ALA A 49 -6.91 -9.14 1.00
C ALA A 49 -8.35 -8.82 1.38
N ILE A 50 -9.18 -8.58 0.37
CA ILE A 50 -10.64 -8.67 0.47
C ILE A 50 -11.07 -10.04 -0.05
N TRP A 51 -11.86 -10.77 0.73
CA TRP A 51 -12.36 -12.09 0.35
C TRP A 51 -13.77 -12.35 0.89
N ALA A 52 -14.41 -13.45 0.46
CA ALA A 52 -15.76 -13.82 0.86
C ALA A 52 -16.82 -12.71 0.59
N GLY A 53 -18.00 -12.83 1.21
CA GLY A 53 -19.14 -11.97 0.95
C GLY A 53 -19.83 -12.29 -0.38
N SER A 54 -20.59 -11.32 -0.89
CA SER A 54 -21.34 -11.45 -2.12
C SER A 54 -21.29 -10.11 -2.85
N THR A 55 -20.97 -10.14 -4.13
CA THR A 55 -20.93 -8.93 -4.98
C THR A 55 -22.11 -8.94 -5.92
N LEU A 56 -22.66 -7.77 -6.23
CA LEU A 56 -23.84 -7.67 -7.10
C LEU A 56 -23.59 -8.28 -8.49
N ARG A 57 -22.35 -8.21 -8.97
CA ARG A 57 -21.97 -8.63 -10.31
C ARG A 57 -21.66 -10.13 -10.41
N LEU A 58 -21.03 -10.71 -9.39
CA LEU A 58 -20.53 -12.09 -9.44
C LEU A 58 -21.20 -13.02 -8.41
N GLY A 59 -22.07 -12.50 -7.55
CA GLY A 59 -22.74 -13.26 -6.50
C GLY A 59 -21.79 -13.67 -5.38
N ASN A 60 -22.11 -14.81 -4.76
CA ASN A 60 -21.40 -15.30 -3.57
C ASN A 60 -19.94 -15.66 -3.89
N GLN A 61 -19.03 -15.06 -3.14
CA GLN A 61 -17.61 -15.35 -3.22
C GLN A 61 -17.25 -16.51 -2.28
N PRO A 62 -16.21 -17.31 -2.59
CA PRO A 62 -15.79 -18.42 -1.73
C PRO A 62 -15.43 -17.97 -0.31
N SER A 63 -15.92 -18.71 0.69
CA SER A 63 -15.97 -18.27 2.09
C SER A 63 -15.74 -19.39 3.12
N THR A 64 -15.27 -20.56 2.69
CA THR A 64 -14.95 -21.66 3.61
C THR A 64 -13.57 -21.46 4.26
N LEU A 65 -13.25 -22.25 5.30
CA LEU A 65 -11.90 -22.28 5.87
C LEU A 65 -10.82 -22.67 4.84
N LYS A 66 -11.16 -23.53 3.90
CA LYS A 66 -10.26 -23.90 2.80
C LYS A 66 -9.98 -22.71 1.89
N ASP A 67 -11.01 -21.93 1.60
CA ASP A 67 -10.88 -20.71 0.81
C ASP A 67 -10.02 -19.69 1.56
N PHE A 68 -10.24 -19.52 2.87
CA PHE A 68 -9.40 -18.68 3.70
C PHE A 68 -7.91 -19.07 3.64
N ILE A 69 -7.59 -20.36 3.70
CA ILE A 69 -6.18 -20.82 3.59
C ILE A 69 -5.58 -20.39 2.24
N LYS A 70 -6.37 -20.44 1.16
CA LYS A 70 -5.92 -19.93 -0.14
C LYS A 70 -5.68 -18.42 -0.11
N VAL A 71 -6.60 -17.64 0.46
CA VAL A 71 -6.42 -16.19 0.65
C VAL A 71 -5.14 -15.92 1.45
N PHE A 72 -4.92 -16.68 2.53
CA PHE A 72 -3.76 -16.53 3.40
C PHE A 72 -2.44 -16.78 2.67
N PHE A 73 -2.39 -17.61 1.64
CA PHE A 73 -1.17 -17.88 0.86
C PHE A 73 -1.18 -17.28 -0.55
N SER A 74 -2.20 -16.48 -0.88
CA SER A 74 -2.44 -15.95 -2.23
C SER A 74 -2.50 -17.05 -3.30
N GLU A 75 -3.11 -18.19 -2.97
CA GLU A 75 -3.25 -19.32 -3.90
C GLU A 75 -4.41 -19.12 -4.88
N ASP A 76 -4.29 -19.79 -6.02
CA ASP A 76 -5.27 -19.75 -7.10
C ASP A 76 -6.67 -20.22 -6.66
N GLY A 77 -7.66 -19.44 -7.07
CA GLY A 77 -9.07 -19.81 -7.05
C GLY A 77 -9.44 -20.77 -8.18
N LYS A 78 -10.75 -20.84 -8.48
CA LYS A 78 -11.22 -21.54 -9.67
C LYS A 78 -10.96 -20.66 -10.88
N LYS A 79 -10.35 -21.21 -11.93
CA LYS A 79 -10.20 -20.51 -13.22
C LYS A 79 -11.58 -20.14 -13.79
N MET A 80 -11.77 -18.85 -14.10
CA MET A 80 -12.95 -18.37 -14.83
C MET A 80 -12.77 -18.60 -16.33
N GLU A 81 -13.87 -18.78 -17.05
CA GLU A 81 -13.84 -19.10 -18.50
C GLU A 81 -13.20 -18.00 -19.35
N SER A 82 -13.34 -16.74 -18.91
CA SER A 82 -12.72 -15.56 -19.54
C SER A 82 -11.22 -15.43 -19.29
N ASP A 83 -10.68 -16.13 -18.29
CA ASP A 83 -9.34 -15.85 -17.80
C ASP A 83 -8.29 -16.72 -18.52
N PRO A 84 -7.11 -16.18 -18.86
CA PRO A 84 -6.04 -16.97 -19.48
C PRO A 84 -5.51 -18.05 -18.52
N HIS A 85 -5.47 -17.77 -17.23
CA HIS A 85 -5.08 -18.68 -16.14
C HIS A 85 -5.97 -18.47 -14.91
N ALA A 86 -5.85 -19.35 -13.91
CA ALA A 86 -6.51 -19.09 -12.63
C ALA A 86 -5.86 -17.88 -11.95
N ASN A 87 -6.67 -17.05 -11.32
CA ASN A 87 -6.21 -15.92 -10.52
C ASN A 87 -6.25 -16.29 -9.02
N ALA A 88 -5.42 -15.62 -8.22
CA ALA A 88 -5.47 -15.76 -6.77
C ALA A 88 -6.89 -15.49 -6.24
N LEU A 89 -7.30 -16.24 -5.23
CA LEU A 89 -8.64 -16.12 -4.68
C LEU A 89 -8.79 -14.86 -3.82
N GLY A 90 -9.53 -13.87 -4.34
CA GLY A 90 -9.83 -12.63 -3.63
C GLY A 90 -9.16 -11.43 -4.29
N ASN A 91 -9.38 -10.24 -3.73
CA ASN A 91 -8.57 -9.06 -4.05
C ASN A 91 -7.33 -9.09 -3.17
N HIS A 92 -6.13 -9.10 -3.75
CA HIS A 92 -4.87 -9.11 -3.01
C HIS A 92 -4.05 -7.87 -3.33
N LEU A 93 -3.40 -7.32 -2.31
CA LEU A 93 -2.44 -6.25 -2.49
C LEU A 93 -1.46 -6.21 -1.32
N GLY A 94 -0.44 -5.39 -1.43
CA GLY A 94 0.45 -5.17 -0.32
C GLY A 94 1.67 -4.33 -0.66
N ILE A 95 2.58 -4.26 0.31
CA ILE A 95 3.82 -3.51 0.17
C ILE A 95 5.03 -4.33 0.62
N SER A 96 6.13 -4.17 -0.12
CA SER A 96 7.48 -4.47 0.38
C SER A 96 8.13 -3.16 0.82
N GLU A 97 8.41 -3.02 2.11
CA GLU A 97 9.04 -1.82 2.68
C GLU A 97 10.52 -2.07 2.93
N PHE A 98 11.35 -1.11 2.53
CA PHE A 98 12.76 -1.05 2.87
C PHE A 98 13.02 0.27 3.56
N PHE A 99 13.71 0.26 4.69
CA PHE A 99 14.11 1.51 5.33
C PHE A 99 15.49 1.46 5.95
N PHE A 100 16.09 2.64 6.01
CA PHE A 100 17.32 2.94 6.73
C PHE A 100 17.07 4.12 7.65
N GLN A 101 17.58 4.05 8.88
CA GLN A 101 17.52 5.13 9.85
C GLN A 101 18.89 5.34 10.49
N ASN A 102 19.33 6.58 10.62
CA ASN A 102 20.58 6.97 11.27
C ASN A 102 20.33 8.01 12.36
N HIS A 103 20.92 7.81 13.53
CA HIS A 103 20.86 8.70 14.68
C HIS A 103 22.25 9.33 14.93
N LYS A 104 22.37 10.65 14.78
CA LYS A 104 23.63 11.36 15.03
C LYS A 104 23.36 12.70 15.69
N ASN A 105 24.00 12.98 16.83
CA ASN A 105 23.94 14.29 17.50
C ASN A 105 22.51 14.83 17.68
N ASN A 106 21.59 14.00 18.17
CA ASN A 106 20.16 14.31 18.31
C ASN A 106 19.38 14.52 16.98
N GLN A 107 20.00 14.25 15.83
CA GLN A 107 19.34 14.24 14.52
C GLN A 107 18.97 12.82 14.12
N ILE A 108 17.86 12.67 13.40
CA ILE A 108 17.44 11.40 12.80
C ILE A 108 17.24 11.62 11.31
N LEU A 109 17.94 10.84 10.50
CA LEU A 109 17.64 10.69 9.07
C LEU A 109 16.98 9.33 8.88
N LYS A 110 15.76 9.29 8.34
CA LYS A 110 15.10 8.07 7.89
C LYS A 110 14.90 8.15 6.38
N LEU A 111 15.30 7.12 5.66
CA LEU A 111 15.03 6.92 4.24
C LEU A 111 14.20 5.66 4.10
N TYR A 112 13.17 5.67 3.26
CA TYR A 112 12.35 4.50 3.01
C TYR A 112 11.85 4.42 1.57
N TYR A 113 11.56 3.19 1.17
CA TYR A 113 10.89 2.86 -0.08
C TYR A 113 9.84 1.80 0.21
N GLN A 114 8.59 2.07 -0.14
CA GLN A 114 7.48 1.14 -0.09
C GLN A 114 7.10 0.77 -1.52
N HIS A 115 7.49 -0.42 -1.95
CA HIS A 115 7.15 -0.97 -3.25
C HIS A 115 5.76 -1.60 -3.21
N PHE A 116 4.90 -1.29 -4.18
CA PHE A 116 3.54 -1.80 -4.23
C PHE A 116 3.42 -3.06 -5.08
N PHE A 117 2.53 -3.96 -4.69
CA PHE A 117 2.14 -5.10 -5.51
C PHE A 117 0.64 -5.38 -5.39
N GLU A 118 0.01 -5.69 -6.51
CA GLU A 118 -1.37 -6.20 -6.61
C GLU A 118 -1.35 -7.69 -6.95
N ASP A 119 -0.33 -8.14 -7.70
CA ASP A 119 -0.18 -9.53 -8.09
C ASP A 119 1.29 -10.03 -7.97
N THR A 120 1.53 -11.22 -8.56
CA THR A 120 2.85 -11.85 -8.54
C THR A 120 3.92 -11.06 -9.31
N SER A 121 3.55 -10.25 -10.30
CA SER A 121 4.47 -9.41 -11.06
C SER A 121 5.07 -8.30 -10.18
N GLY A 122 4.24 -7.62 -9.38
CA GLY A 122 4.67 -6.65 -8.37
C GLY A 122 5.48 -7.30 -7.24
N LEU A 123 5.11 -8.51 -6.79
CA LEU A 123 5.94 -9.27 -5.83
C LEU A 123 7.36 -9.56 -6.36
N ARG A 124 7.52 -9.60 -7.69
CA ARG A 124 8.81 -9.80 -8.39
C ARG A 124 9.43 -8.48 -8.87
N PHE A 125 8.93 -7.33 -8.42
CA PHE A 125 9.42 -5.99 -8.78
C PHE A 125 9.40 -5.71 -10.30
N ARG A 126 8.38 -6.21 -11.01
CA ARG A 126 8.27 -6.04 -12.47
C ARG A 126 7.67 -4.69 -12.88
N ASN A 127 6.89 -4.08 -12.01
CA ASN A 127 6.50 -2.67 -12.02
C ASN A 127 7.63 -1.74 -11.52
N GLY A 128 8.89 -2.20 -11.50
CA GLY A 128 10.08 -1.37 -11.38
C GLY A 128 10.17 -0.57 -10.07
N ILE A 129 10.09 0.75 -10.19
CA ILE A 129 10.27 1.69 -9.06
C ILE A 129 8.95 2.24 -8.51
N ASP A 130 7.82 1.68 -8.96
CA ASP A 130 6.51 2.09 -8.46
C ASP A 130 6.40 1.86 -6.96
N GLY A 131 5.79 2.83 -6.29
CA GLY A 131 5.73 2.89 -4.85
C GLY A 131 5.94 4.29 -4.29
N LEU A 132 6.14 4.33 -2.96
CA LEU A 132 6.37 5.54 -2.20
C LEU A 132 7.82 5.61 -1.72
N TRP A 133 8.53 6.64 -2.17
CA TRP A 133 9.88 6.98 -1.74
C TRP A 133 9.80 8.09 -0.71
N GLY A 134 10.56 7.99 0.38
CA GLY A 134 10.51 8.99 1.43
C GLY A 134 11.83 9.25 2.15
N ALA A 135 11.99 10.50 2.57
CA ALA A 135 13.07 10.96 3.43
C ALA A 135 12.49 11.81 4.57
N GLU A 136 12.76 11.41 5.81
CA GLU A 136 12.42 12.16 7.01
C GLU A 136 13.70 12.65 7.70
N LEU A 137 13.76 13.95 7.96
CA LEU A 137 14.85 14.62 8.66
C LEU A 137 14.30 15.22 9.94
N LYS A 138 14.59 14.57 11.07
CA LYS A 138 14.25 15.08 12.41
C LYS A 138 15.43 15.83 13.00
N ASN A 139 15.15 17.02 13.50
CA ASN A 139 16.05 17.90 14.25
C ASN A 139 17.28 18.38 13.45
N TYR A 140 17.21 18.33 12.12
CA TYR A 140 18.20 18.97 11.23
C TYR A 140 18.06 20.50 11.26
N ILE A 141 16.84 20.99 11.47
CA ILE A 141 16.54 22.30 12.03
C ILE A 141 16.03 22.04 13.46
N PRO A 142 16.50 22.78 14.49
CA PRO A 142 16.11 22.53 15.88
C PRO A 142 14.60 22.40 16.08
N ASP A 143 14.19 21.38 16.84
CA ASP A 143 12.81 21.10 17.23
C ASP A 143 11.82 20.98 16.05
N SER A 144 12.30 20.45 14.92
CA SER A 144 11.49 20.24 13.72
C SER A 144 11.66 18.85 13.10
N THR A 145 10.71 18.49 12.25
CA THR A 145 10.74 17.34 11.36
C THR A 145 10.38 17.81 9.95
N ILE A 146 11.22 17.48 8.98
CA ILE A 146 10.98 17.69 7.55
C ILE A 146 10.74 16.32 6.92
N LEU A 147 9.69 16.19 6.14
CA LEU A 147 9.29 15.00 5.40
C LEU A 147 9.25 15.34 3.91
N LEU A 148 9.92 14.54 3.10
CA LEU A 148 9.87 14.61 1.64
C LEU A 148 9.41 13.24 1.15
N GLU A 149 8.35 13.19 0.36
CA GLU A 149 7.90 11.95 -0.27
C GLU A 149 7.66 12.13 -1.77
N TYR A 150 7.93 11.07 -2.51
CA TYR A 150 7.69 10.96 -3.94
C TYR A 150 6.95 9.64 -4.21
N LEU A 151 5.72 9.75 -4.71
CA LEU A 151 4.89 8.64 -5.14
C LEU A 151 4.97 8.51 -6.65
N ASP A 152 5.18 7.29 -7.15
CA ASP A 152 5.14 6.95 -8.58
C ASP A 152 4.32 5.67 -8.78
N THR A 153 3.35 5.71 -9.68
CA THR A 153 2.54 4.54 -10.08
C THR A 153 2.56 4.33 -11.60
N THR A 154 3.53 4.94 -12.29
CA THR A 154 3.54 5.03 -13.76
C THR A 154 4.13 3.81 -14.45
N HIS A 155 4.67 2.85 -13.70
CA HIS A 155 5.17 1.58 -14.21
C HIS A 155 4.18 0.42 -13.99
N CYS A 156 2.95 0.71 -13.56
CA CYS A 156 1.87 -0.27 -13.35
C CYS A 156 1.65 -1.22 -14.54
N CYS A 157 1.94 -0.71 -15.74
CA CYS A 157 1.34 -1.19 -16.97
C CYS A 157 2.39 -1.30 -18.09
N VAL A 158 3.64 -1.60 -17.73
CA VAL A 158 4.80 -1.60 -18.64
C VAL A 158 4.84 -2.82 -19.58
N ASP A 159 4.18 -3.93 -19.23
CA ASP A 159 4.13 -5.15 -20.03
C ASP A 159 2.80 -5.92 -19.88
N PRO A 160 1.64 -5.34 -20.27
CA PRO A 160 0.35 -6.00 -20.10
C PRO A 160 0.20 -7.25 -21.00
N PRO A 161 -0.49 -8.32 -20.55
CA PRO A 161 -1.22 -8.43 -19.29
C PRO A 161 -0.34 -8.87 -18.11
N TYR A 162 0.95 -9.14 -18.33
CA TYR A 162 1.83 -9.67 -17.28
C TYR A 162 2.15 -8.64 -16.20
N VAL A 163 2.31 -7.36 -16.57
CA VAL A 163 2.41 -6.22 -15.65
C VAL A 163 1.29 -5.25 -15.98
N ASN A 164 0.21 -5.35 -15.23
CA ASN A 164 -0.99 -4.53 -15.36
C ASN A 164 -1.62 -4.28 -13.97
N ASP A 165 -0.80 -3.75 -13.07
CA ASP A 165 -1.09 -3.47 -11.67
C ASP A 165 -1.95 -2.19 -11.53
N ILE A 166 -3.23 -2.26 -11.89
CA ILE A 166 -4.13 -1.11 -11.70
C ILE A 166 -4.42 -0.97 -10.19
N TYR A 167 -3.55 -0.23 -9.51
CA TYR A 167 -3.51 -0.14 -8.05
C TYR A 167 -4.86 0.21 -7.44
N TYR A 168 -5.23 -0.52 -6.38
CA TYR A 168 -6.45 -0.37 -5.59
C TYR A 168 -7.76 -0.67 -6.31
N THR A 169 -7.73 -1.05 -7.59
CA THR A 169 -8.91 -1.50 -8.33
C THR A 169 -8.98 -3.01 -8.33
N HIS A 170 -10.19 -3.58 -8.36
CA HIS A 170 -10.32 -5.03 -8.50
C HIS A 170 -11.62 -5.41 -9.17
N TYR A 171 -11.56 -6.29 -10.16
CA TYR A 171 -12.75 -6.65 -10.91
C TYR A 171 -13.75 -7.42 -10.03
N GLN A 172 -13.34 -8.31 -9.14
CA GLN A 172 -14.32 -9.05 -8.31
C GLN A 172 -14.94 -8.19 -7.21
N TYR A 173 -14.21 -7.18 -6.74
CA TYR A 173 -14.57 -6.35 -5.59
C TYR A 173 -14.66 -4.90 -6.06
N ASP A 174 -15.79 -4.57 -6.68
CA ASP A 174 -15.97 -3.35 -7.48
C ASP A 174 -15.83 -2.03 -6.69
N SER A 175 -15.87 -2.05 -5.35
CA SER A 175 -15.55 -0.84 -4.55
C SER A 175 -14.05 -0.53 -4.51
N GLY A 176 -13.19 -1.41 -5.04
CA GLY A 176 -11.75 -1.34 -4.90
C GLY A 176 -11.30 -1.45 -3.44
N TRP A 177 -10.05 -1.06 -3.19
CA TRP A 177 -9.45 -1.02 -1.86
C TRP A 177 -9.97 0.17 -1.06
N SER A 178 -11.18 0.04 -0.51
CA SER A 178 -11.85 1.11 0.23
C SER A 178 -12.82 0.66 1.31
N TYR A 179 -13.14 1.61 2.19
CA TYR A 179 -14.20 1.49 3.18
C TYR A 179 -14.95 2.81 3.29
N LYS A 180 -16.29 2.76 3.28
CA LYS A 180 -17.18 3.95 3.35
C LYS A 180 -16.82 5.04 2.33
N ASN A 181 -16.50 4.63 1.10
CA ASN A 181 -16.08 5.49 -0.01
C ASN A 181 -14.73 6.21 0.17
N TYR A 182 -13.95 5.85 1.20
CA TYR A 182 -12.58 6.32 1.38
C TYR A 182 -11.60 5.23 0.96
N THR A 183 -10.62 5.60 0.13
CA THR A 183 -9.47 4.74 -0.18
C THR A 183 -8.78 4.30 1.11
N LEU A 184 -8.51 3.00 1.23
CA LEU A 184 -7.63 2.46 2.25
C LEU A 184 -6.19 2.56 1.74
N GLY A 185 -5.24 3.06 2.54
CA GLY A 185 -3.86 3.27 2.08
C GLY A 185 -3.59 4.68 1.53
N ASN A 186 -2.93 4.78 0.37
CA ASN A 186 -2.46 6.06 -0.15
C ASN A 186 -3.61 6.91 -0.73
N PRO A 187 -3.86 8.13 -0.22
CA PRO A 187 -5.02 8.93 -0.61
C PRO A 187 -4.93 9.53 -2.02
N PHE A 188 -3.76 9.48 -2.66
CA PHE A 188 -3.61 9.97 -4.03
C PHE A 188 -3.98 8.92 -5.08
N ILE A 189 -4.01 7.63 -4.71
CA ILE A 189 -4.36 6.54 -5.62
C ILE A 189 -5.88 6.42 -5.72
N ASN A 190 -6.39 6.44 -6.94
CA ASN A 190 -7.81 6.29 -7.23
C ASN A 190 -8.19 4.80 -7.23
N ARG A 191 -9.15 4.42 -6.39
CA ARG A 191 -9.62 3.04 -6.24
C ARG A 191 -10.60 2.56 -7.32
N LEU A 192 -11.13 3.48 -8.14
CA LEU A 192 -12.19 3.17 -9.14
C LEU A 192 -11.71 3.39 -10.57
N GLU A 193 -10.81 4.35 -10.78
CA GLU A 193 -10.33 4.72 -12.10
C GLU A 193 -8.84 4.43 -12.21
N HIS A 194 -8.46 3.91 -13.38
CA HIS A 194 -7.05 3.72 -13.70
C HIS A 194 -6.39 5.08 -13.93
N GLU A 195 -5.57 5.49 -12.96
CA GLU A 195 -4.77 6.71 -13.06
C GLU A 195 -3.29 6.45 -12.74
N MET A 196 -2.44 6.76 -13.71
CA MET A 196 -1.01 6.90 -13.49
C MET A 196 -0.72 8.23 -12.80
N ILE A 197 -0.09 8.20 -11.63
CA ILE A 197 0.18 9.39 -10.82
C ILE A 197 1.65 9.47 -10.44
N LYS A 198 2.17 10.71 -10.45
CA LYS A 198 3.41 11.07 -9.77
C LYS A 198 3.10 12.21 -8.83
N VAL A 199 3.38 12.05 -7.55
CA VAL A 199 3.08 13.08 -6.53
C VAL A 199 4.33 13.37 -5.73
N PHE A 200 4.64 14.65 -5.59
CA PHE A 200 5.62 15.12 -4.61
C PHE A 200 4.88 15.65 -3.38
N HIS A 201 5.31 15.24 -2.19
CA HIS A 201 4.78 15.70 -0.91
C HIS A 201 5.89 16.27 -0.03
N LEU A 202 5.62 17.42 0.58
CA LEU A 202 6.45 18.07 1.59
C LEU A 202 5.63 18.23 2.87
N GLY A 203 6.16 17.71 3.98
CA GLY A 203 5.67 17.97 5.33
C GLY A 203 6.74 18.68 6.16
N ILE A 204 6.37 19.73 6.88
CA ILE A 204 7.24 20.36 7.88
C ILE A 204 6.44 20.51 9.16
N SER A 205 7.00 20.08 10.27
CA SER A 205 6.37 20.27 11.59
C SER A 205 7.41 20.54 12.65
N GLY A 206 7.01 21.13 13.77
CA GLY A 206 7.92 21.42 14.86
C GLY A 206 7.31 22.30 15.92
N THR A 207 8.17 22.89 16.73
CA THR A 207 7.81 23.77 17.85
C THR A 207 8.50 25.12 17.66
N ILE A 208 7.78 26.24 17.81
CA ILE A 208 8.33 27.61 17.66
C ILE A 208 8.64 28.23 19.03
N LEU A 209 7.71 28.06 19.97
CA LEU A 209 7.82 28.40 21.39
C LEU A 209 7.41 27.16 22.18
N SER A 210 7.79 27.03 23.45
CA SER A 210 7.61 25.79 24.24
C SER A 210 6.21 25.16 24.17
N ASN A 211 5.16 25.94 23.86
CA ASN A 211 3.77 25.52 23.85
C ASN A 211 3.09 25.63 22.46
N TYR A 212 3.81 26.04 21.41
CA TYR A 212 3.24 26.28 20.09
C TYR A 212 3.86 25.35 19.05
N HIS A 213 3.02 24.46 18.54
CA HIS A 213 3.38 23.50 17.50
C HIS A 213 2.83 23.95 16.14
N TYR A 214 3.61 23.72 15.09
CA TYR A 214 3.19 23.98 13.71
C TYR A 214 3.27 22.72 12.87
N LYS A 215 2.46 22.68 11.81
CA LYS A 215 2.49 21.63 10.79
C LYS A 215 2.02 22.23 9.46
N VAL A 216 2.86 22.14 8.44
CA VAL A 216 2.59 22.55 7.07
C VAL A 216 2.75 21.32 6.18
N LYS A 217 1.81 21.12 5.26
CA LYS A 217 1.81 20.01 4.32
C LYS A 217 1.43 20.52 2.94
N VAL A 218 2.20 20.15 1.92
CA VAL A 218 1.96 20.51 0.52
C VAL A 218 2.15 19.27 -0.33
N SER A 219 1.21 19.02 -1.24
CA SER A 219 1.32 17.97 -2.24
C SER A 219 1.08 18.54 -3.62
N ARG A 220 1.80 18.04 -4.62
CA ARG A 220 1.58 18.39 -6.01
C ARG A 220 1.68 17.13 -6.88
N ARG A 221 0.65 16.91 -7.72
CA ARG A 221 0.76 15.98 -8.85
C ARG A 221 1.69 16.59 -9.89
N ILE A 222 2.73 15.86 -10.29
CA ILE A 222 3.81 16.36 -11.15
C ILE A 222 3.81 15.73 -12.55
N ASN A 223 2.92 14.78 -12.81
CA ASN A 223 2.72 14.17 -14.13
C ASN A 223 1.44 14.67 -14.82
N THR A 224 0.92 15.81 -14.39
CA THR A 224 -0.16 16.56 -15.05
C THR A 224 0.38 17.91 -15.48
N ASN A 225 0.14 18.27 -16.73
CA ASN A 225 0.45 19.60 -17.24
C ASN A 225 -0.79 20.48 -17.08
N ASP A 226 -0.61 21.69 -16.56
CA ASP A 226 -1.64 22.72 -16.66
C ASP A 226 -1.77 23.12 -18.13
N SER A 227 -2.99 23.14 -18.66
CA SER A 227 -3.26 23.75 -19.97
C SER A 227 -3.42 25.25 -19.74
N PHE A 228 -2.39 26.01 -20.11
CA PHE A 228 -2.46 27.47 -20.18
C PHE A 228 -2.98 27.92 -21.55
#